data_AF-A0A1N7PS91-F1
#
_entry.id   AF-A0A1N7PS91-F1
#
_cell.length_a   1.000
_cell.length_b   1.000
_cell.length_c   1.000
_cell.angle_alpha   90.00
_cell.angle_beta   90.00
_cell.angle_gamma   90.00
#
_symmetry.space_group_name_H-M   'P 1'
#
loop_
_entity.id
_entity.type
_entity.pdbx_description
1 polymer ?
#
loop_
_entity_poly.entity_id
_entity_poly.type
_entity_poly.pdbx_seq_one_letter_code
_entity_poly.pdbx_strand_id
1 'polypeptide(L)'
;MNLPRPAYWGKLPAYGDFLRQGAPLDVQQAWRQWLEGPLREAWLASGLAQAHALPWSFVLRPGCLRFSGDRYVAGVYARSQDKFGREHPFLMWFLLAPASVSALLSTHDNPLFCLARLLHGHLAAPGVAASGGPALVDQINRLWRPGRAGVLGALRRRKDAPDFAAARGWADGWPSDTREDGLAGVPHAPWRNWPGTVFEDLSQAWYWQQDVQAGYVSFLSVTAAEPADLA
;
A
#
# COMPACT_ATOMS: atom_id res chain seq x y z
N MET A 1 -1.15 14.65 8.21
CA MET A 1 -1.84 14.69 6.89
C MET A 1 -3.25 14.16 7.05
N ASN A 2 -4.25 14.72 6.34
CA ASN A 2 -5.60 14.15 6.32
C ASN A 2 -5.74 13.22 5.10
N LEU A 3 -5.67 11.90 5.31
CA LEU A 3 -5.90 10.92 4.25
C LEU A 3 -7.30 10.33 4.37
N PRO A 4 -8.01 10.11 3.24
CA PRO A 4 -9.27 9.38 3.27
C PRO A 4 -9.03 7.95 3.75
N ARG A 5 -10.09 7.26 4.14
CA ARG A 5 -10.00 5.82 4.42
C ARG A 5 -9.59 5.07 3.14
N PRO A 6 -8.65 4.11 3.20
CA PRO A 6 -8.20 3.41 2.00
C PRO A 6 -9.31 2.50 1.48
N ALA A 7 -9.41 2.40 0.16
CA ALA A 7 -10.05 1.27 -0.49
C ALA A 7 -9.11 0.05 -0.42
N TYR A 8 -9.66 -1.15 -0.48
CA TYR A 8 -8.88 -2.37 -0.49
C TYR A 8 -9.59 -3.49 -1.23
N TRP A 9 -8.80 -4.42 -1.77
CA TRP A 9 -9.29 -5.60 -2.46
C TRP A 9 -8.23 -6.70 -2.49
N GLY A 10 -8.64 -7.94 -2.21
CA GLY A 10 -7.77 -9.11 -2.36
C GLY A 10 -8.06 -10.22 -1.36
N LYS A 11 -7.05 -11.09 -1.17
CA LYS A 11 -7.10 -12.19 -0.20
C LYS A 11 -6.07 -11.98 0.90
N LEU A 12 -6.34 -12.55 2.07
CA LEU A 12 -5.41 -12.60 3.18
C LEU A 12 -5.44 -14.01 3.79
N PRO A 13 -4.33 -14.51 4.35
CA PRO A 13 -4.26 -15.92 4.74
C PRO A 13 -5.20 -16.29 5.91
N ALA A 14 -5.67 -15.31 6.69
CA ALA A 14 -6.65 -15.52 7.75
C ALA A 14 -8.10 -15.69 7.24
N TYR A 15 -8.38 -15.43 5.96
CA TYR A 15 -9.74 -15.35 5.39
C TYR A 15 -9.92 -16.36 4.25
N GLY A 16 -11.09 -16.99 4.15
CA GLY A 16 -11.41 -17.89 3.04
C GLY A 16 -11.86 -17.18 1.75
N ASP A 17 -12.46 -16.00 1.90
CA ASP A 17 -13.05 -15.21 0.82
C ASP A 17 -12.30 -13.90 0.58
N PHE A 18 -12.68 -13.21 -0.50
CA PHE A 18 -12.16 -11.88 -0.82
C PHE A 18 -12.59 -10.83 0.20
N LEU A 19 -11.62 -10.04 0.65
CA LEU A 19 -11.86 -8.78 1.34
C LEU A 19 -11.99 -7.66 0.31
N ARG A 20 -12.98 -6.79 0.49
CA ARG A 20 -13.19 -5.64 -0.39
C ARG A 20 -13.84 -4.46 0.33
N GLN A 21 -13.41 -3.25 -0.01
CA GLN A 21 -14.07 -1.99 0.33
C GLN A 21 -13.68 -0.93 -0.69
N GLY A 22 -14.65 -0.18 -1.22
CA GLY A 22 -14.37 0.82 -2.26
C GLY A 22 -13.85 0.18 -3.55
N ALA A 23 -14.21 -1.08 -3.80
CA ALA A 23 -13.75 -1.87 -4.94
C ALA A 23 -14.96 -2.51 -5.68
N PRO A 24 -15.79 -1.71 -6.36
CA PRO A 24 -16.81 -2.23 -7.27
C PRO A 24 -16.19 -3.03 -8.44
N LEU A 25 -17.03 -3.71 -9.21
CA LEU A 25 -16.57 -4.69 -10.21
C LEU A 25 -15.64 -4.09 -11.28
N ASP A 26 -15.95 -2.89 -11.77
CA ASP A 26 -15.15 -2.12 -12.72
C ASP A 26 -13.77 -1.76 -12.17
N VAL A 27 -13.70 -1.35 -10.90
CA VAL A 27 -12.44 -1.07 -10.20
C VAL A 27 -11.60 -2.36 -10.04
N GLN A 28 -12.25 -3.48 -9.70
CA GLN A 28 -11.56 -4.77 -9.63
C GLN A 28 -11.05 -5.24 -11.01
N GLN A 29 -11.82 -5.00 -12.09
CA GLN A 29 -11.41 -5.31 -13.45
C GLN A 29 -10.19 -4.49 -13.87
N ALA A 30 -10.19 -3.18 -13.60
CA ALA A 30 -9.05 -2.31 -13.88
C ALA A 30 -7.78 -2.76 -13.14
N TRP A 31 -7.91 -3.14 -11.86
CA TRP A 31 -6.79 -3.73 -11.12
C TRP A 31 -6.32 -5.05 -11.72
N ARG A 32 -7.21 -5.98 -12.08
CA ARG A 32 -6.81 -7.23 -12.74
C ARG A 32 -6.02 -6.97 -14.01
N GLN A 33 -6.51 -6.10 -14.89
CA GLN A 33 -5.82 -5.73 -16.13
C GLN A 33 -4.41 -5.18 -15.85
N TRP A 34 -4.27 -4.30 -14.86
CA TRP A 34 -2.98 -3.75 -14.48
C TRP A 34 -2.02 -4.80 -13.92
N LEU A 35 -2.52 -5.67 -13.03
CA LEU A 35 -1.75 -6.71 -12.35
C LEU A 35 -1.32 -7.82 -13.32
N GLU A 36 -2.19 -8.23 -14.25
CA GLU A 36 -1.96 -9.32 -15.18
C GLU A 36 -1.22 -8.87 -16.45
N GLY A 37 -1.21 -7.57 -16.77
CA GLY A 37 -0.50 -6.98 -17.90
C GLY A 37 0.74 -6.18 -17.46
N PRO A 38 0.69 -4.83 -17.47
CA PRO A 38 1.89 -3.98 -17.33
C PRO A 38 2.78 -4.33 -16.14
N LEU A 39 2.18 -4.59 -14.98
CA LEU A 39 2.93 -4.84 -13.76
C LEU A 39 3.57 -6.25 -13.79
N ARG A 40 2.87 -7.27 -14.31
CA ARG A 40 3.42 -8.61 -14.55
C ARG A 40 4.61 -8.56 -15.49
N GLU A 41 4.49 -7.84 -16.60
CA GLU A 41 5.57 -7.68 -17.57
C GLU A 41 6.79 -7.00 -16.96
N ALA A 42 6.58 -5.94 -16.17
CA ALA A 42 7.67 -5.25 -15.48
C ALA A 42 8.39 -6.13 -14.45
N TRP A 43 7.67 -6.97 -13.68
CA TRP A 43 8.30 -7.95 -12.77
C TRP A 43 9.13 -9.00 -13.50
N LEU A 44 8.63 -9.50 -14.64
CA LEU A 44 9.36 -10.45 -15.47
C LEU A 44 10.63 -9.82 -16.05
N ALA A 45 10.54 -8.60 -16.58
CA ALA A 45 11.67 -7.88 -17.19
C ALA A 45 12.75 -7.47 -16.16
N SER A 46 12.35 -7.12 -14.94
CA SER A 46 13.27 -6.71 -13.87
C SER A 46 13.99 -7.87 -13.18
N GLY A 47 13.55 -9.12 -13.38
CA GLY A 47 14.05 -10.27 -12.61
C GLY A 47 13.59 -10.30 -11.15
N LEU A 48 12.73 -9.35 -10.74
CA LEU A 48 12.18 -9.25 -9.38
C LEU A 48 11.02 -10.22 -9.14
N ALA A 49 10.82 -11.22 -10.00
CA ALA A 49 9.82 -12.26 -9.83
C ALA A 49 9.95 -13.02 -8.49
N GLN A 50 11.16 -13.04 -7.92
CA GLN A 50 11.48 -13.60 -6.60
C GLN A 50 11.73 -12.54 -5.52
N ALA A 51 11.22 -11.32 -5.71
CA ALA A 51 11.36 -10.26 -4.70
C ALA A 51 10.87 -10.75 -3.32
N HIS A 52 11.56 -10.26 -2.29
CA HIS A 52 11.29 -10.61 -0.90
C HIS A 52 9.83 -10.34 -0.51
N ALA A 53 9.32 -11.06 0.50
CA ALA A 53 7.90 -11.08 0.88
C ALA A 53 7.37 -9.77 1.52
N LEU A 54 8.17 -8.70 1.52
CA LEU A 54 7.73 -7.40 2.04
C LEU A 54 6.66 -6.81 1.11
N PRO A 55 5.65 -6.11 1.64
CA PRO A 55 4.72 -5.37 0.80
C PRO A 55 5.41 -4.24 0.04
N TRP A 56 4.95 -4.02 -1.19
CA TRP A 56 5.32 -2.90 -2.03
C TRP A 56 4.44 -1.70 -1.71
N SER A 57 5.05 -0.55 -1.45
CA SER A 57 4.36 0.74 -1.61
C SER A 57 4.37 1.15 -3.08
N PHE A 58 3.35 1.88 -3.50
CA PHE A 58 3.25 2.31 -4.89
C PHE A 58 2.58 3.67 -5.06
N VAL A 59 2.89 4.31 -6.18
CA VAL A 59 2.16 5.46 -6.73
C VAL A 59 1.98 5.28 -8.23
N LEU A 60 0.72 5.24 -8.65
CA LEU A 60 0.30 5.28 -10.05
C LEU A 60 -0.23 6.67 -10.35
N ARG A 61 0.16 7.19 -11.50
CA ARG A 61 -0.31 8.48 -12.01
C ARG A 61 -1.75 8.41 -12.53
N PRO A 62 -2.39 9.57 -12.76
CA PRO A 62 -3.63 9.65 -13.54
C PRO A 62 -3.49 8.95 -14.90
N GLY A 63 -4.47 8.12 -15.26
CA GLY A 63 -4.48 7.39 -16.53
C GLY A 63 -3.93 5.96 -16.46
N CYS A 64 -3.13 5.58 -15.45
CA CYS A 64 -2.69 4.17 -15.30
C CYS A 64 -3.88 3.22 -15.06
N LEU A 65 -4.87 3.67 -14.30
CA LEU A 65 -6.07 2.90 -13.97
C LEU A 65 -7.29 3.72 -14.41
N ARG A 66 -8.19 3.10 -15.19
CA ARG A 66 -9.35 3.79 -15.76
C ARG A 66 -10.24 4.48 -14.71
N PHE A 67 -10.34 3.92 -13.51
CA PHE A 67 -11.15 4.49 -12.43
C PHE A 67 -10.51 5.69 -11.73
N SER A 68 -9.23 5.99 -11.98
CA SER A 68 -8.52 7.05 -11.25
C SER A 68 -8.84 8.45 -11.75
N GLY A 69 -9.36 8.59 -12.98
CA GLY A 69 -9.58 9.90 -13.59
C GLY A 69 -8.32 10.75 -13.58
N ASP A 70 -8.42 11.98 -13.04
CA ASP A 70 -7.32 12.93 -12.85
C ASP A 70 -6.53 12.73 -11.54
N ARG A 71 -6.83 11.67 -10.78
CA ARG A 71 -6.25 11.40 -9.46
C ARG A 71 -5.13 10.37 -9.56
N TYR A 72 -4.15 10.54 -8.67
CA TYR A 72 -3.13 9.55 -8.41
C TYR A 72 -3.71 8.39 -7.58
N VAL A 73 -3.24 7.18 -7.84
CA VAL A 73 -3.53 6.01 -7.02
C VAL A 73 -2.29 5.65 -6.21
N ALA A 74 -2.30 5.95 -4.91
CA ALA A 74 -1.19 5.65 -4.01
C ALA A 74 -1.59 4.59 -2.99
N GLY A 75 -0.75 3.62 -2.71
CA GLY A 75 -1.17 2.49 -1.91
C GLY A 75 -0.07 1.50 -1.57
N VAL A 76 -0.49 0.35 -1.06
CA VAL A 76 0.36 -0.81 -0.81
C VAL A 76 -0.20 -2.05 -1.47
N TYR A 77 0.69 -2.90 -1.94
CA TYR A 77 0.45 -4.13 -2.67
C TYR A 77 1.28 -5.25 -2.04
N ALA A 78 0.71 -6.44 -1.87
CA ALA A 78 1.47 -7.62 -1.50
C ALA A 78 0.97 -8.85 -2.23
N ARG A 79 1.89 -9.76 -2.55
CA ARG A 79 1.54 -11.14 -2.87
C ARG A 79 0.87 -11.75 -1.64
N SER A 80 -0.23 -12.46 -1.86
CA SER A 80 -1.02 -13.06 -0.79
C SER A 80 -1.77 -14.28 -1.29
N GLN A 81 -2.46 -14.93 -0.36
CA GLN A 81 -3.28 -16.12 -0.57
C GLN A 81 -4.44 -16.09 0.43
N ASP A 82 -5.49 -16.87 0.18
CA ASP A 82 -6.48 -17.14 1.23
C ASP A 82 -6.03 -18.23 2.20
N LYS A 83 -6.88 -18.49 3.20
CA LYS A 83 -6.78 -19.59 4.16
C LYS A 83 -6.61 -20.97 3.52
N PHE A 84 -7.03 -21.14 2.26
CA PHE A 84 -6.92 -22.40 1.52
C PHE A 84 -5.69 -22.44 0.58
N GLY A 85 -4.84 -21.42 0.62
CA GLY A 85 -3.61 -21.35 -0.18
C GLY A 85 -3.82 -20.93 -1.64
N ARG A 86 -5.03 -20.48 -2.03
CA ARG A 86 -5.25 -19.98 -3.40
C ARG A 86 -4.68 -18.58 -3.53
N GLU A 87 -3.65 -18.43 -4.34
CA GLU A 87 -2.97 -17.15 -4.56
C GLU A 87 -3.93 -16.09 -5.11
N HIS A 88 -3.88 -14.91 -4.50
CA HIS A 88 -4.41 -13.67 -5.04
C HIS A 88 -3.81 -12.52 -4.24
N PRO A 89 -3.30 -11.46 -4.88
CA PRO A 89 -2.70 -10.34 -4.16
C PRO A 89 -3.71 -9.62 -3.26
N PHE A 90 -3.17 -8.85 -2.33
CA PHE A 90 -3.92 -7.88 -1.53
C PHE A 90 -3.44 -6.46 -1.83
N LEU A 91 -4.39 -5.56 -2.08
CA LEU A 91 -4.12 -4.16 -2.36
C LEU A 91 -4.89 -3.27 -1.39
N MET A 92 -4.25 -2.17 -0.98
CA MET A 92 -4.90 -1.04 -0.32
C MET A 92 -4.48 0.25 -1.01
N TRP A 93 -5.41 1.16 -1.29
CA TRP A 93 -5.08 2.38 -2.02
C TRP A 93 -5.95 3.58 -1.65
N PHE A 94 -5.44 4.75 -2.02
CA PHE A 94 -6.08 6.05 -1.93
C PHE A 94 -6.16 6.68 -3.33
N LEU A 95 -7.22 7.45 -3.58
CA LEU A 95 -7.27 8.39 -4.69
C LEU A 95 -6.85 9.78 -4.20
N LEU A 96 -5.70 10.28 -4.66
CA LEU A 96 -5.05 11.47 -4.13
C LEU A 96 -4.88 12.55 -5.19
N ALA A 97 -4.97 13.81 -4.77
CA ALA A 97 -4.57 14.94 -5.61
C ALA A 97 -3.03 15.05 -5.61
N PRO A 98 -2.41 15.70 -6.60
CA PRO A 98 -0.95 15.81 -6.70
C PRO A 98 -0.30 16.36 -5.42
N ALA A 99 -0.88 17.42 -4.83
CA ALA A 99 -0.38 18.00 -3.58
C ALA A 99 -0.44 17.01 -2.39
N SER A 100 -1.43 16.13 -2.35
CA SER A 100 -1.52 15.09 -1.32
C SER A 100 -0.48 14.00 -1.50
N VAL A 101 -0.15 13.63 -2.76
CA VAL A 101 0.96 12.70 -3.04
C VAL A 101 2.29 13.33 -2.67
N SER A 102 2.52 14.60 -3.02
CA SER A 102 3.75 15.31 -2.68
C SER A 102 3.97 15.35 -1.16
N ALA A 103 2.93 15.71 -0.41
CA ALA A 103 2.99 15.69 1.05
C ALA A 103 3.11 14.27 1.62
N LEU A 104 2.62 13.23 0.92
CA LEU A 104 2.67 11.85 1.39
C LEU A 104 4.10 11.32 1.31
N LEU A 105 4.81 11.67 0.25
CA LEU A 105 6.17 11.20 -0.02
C LEU A 105 7.25 12.10 0.59
N SER A 106 6.89 13.15 1.33
CA SER A 106 7.86 14.08 1.93
C SER A 106 8.68 13.48 3.07
N THR A 107 8.24 12.34 3.65
CA THR A 107 9.00 11.58 4.63
C THR A 107 9.09 10.11 4.21
N HIS A 108 10.13 9.41 4.65
CA HIS A 108 10.31 7.98 4.34
C HIS A 108 9.39 7.09 5.18
N ASP A 109 9.08 7.51 6.40
CA ASP A 109 8.29 6.80 7.38
C ASP A 109 6.79 7.16 7.28
N ASN A 110 6.35 7.36 6.04
CA ASN A 110 5.05 7.90 5.70
C ASN A 110 3.89 6.91 5.90
N PRO A 111 2.64 7.33 5.69
CA PRO A 111 1.48 6.44 5.75
C PRO A 111 1.56 5.15 4.92
N LEU A 112 2.19 5.14 3.74
CA LEU A 112 2.35 3.93 2.93
C LEU A 112 3.31 2.95 3.62
N PHE A 113 4.41 3.46 4.18
CA PHE A 113 5.30 2.66 5.02
C PHE A 113 4.55 2.01 6.18
N CYS A 114 3.77 2.77 6.95
CA CYS A 114 3.00 2.21 8.07
C CYS A 114 1.98 1.14 7.61
N LEU A 115 1.31 1.35 6.47
CA LEU A 115 0.38 0.38 5.91
C LEU A 115 1.07 -0.89 5.39
N ALA A 116 2.25 -0.75 4.79
CA ALA A 116 3.06 -1.86 4.30
C ALA A 116 3.50 -2.74 5.48
N ARG A 117 3.98 -2.12 6.57
CA ARG A 117 4.38 -2.82 7.79
C ARG A 117 3.20 -3.53 8.46
N LEU A 118 2.05 -2.86 8.55
CA LEU A 118 0.81 -3.46 9.03
C LEU A 118 0.40 -4.68 8.20
N LEU A 119 0.40 -4.55 6.87
CA LEU A 119 0.07 -5.65 5.96
C LEU A 119 1.05 -6.81 6.09
N HIS A 120 2.35 -6.53 6.19
CA HIS A 120 3.38 -7.54 6.35
C HIS A 120 3.14 -8.43 7.58
N GLY A 121 2.83 -7.84 8.74
CA GLY A 121 2.50 -8.60 9.94
C GLY A 121 1.37 -9.61 9.72
N HIS A 122 0.27 -9.17 9.09
CA HIS A 122 -0.87 -10.05 8.79
C HIS A 122 -0.57 -11.16 7.80
N LEU A 123 0.42 -10.95 6.91
CA LEU A 123 0.88 -11.98 5.98
C LEU A 123 1.81 -12.98 6.67
N ALA A 124 2.69 -12.51 7.56
CA ALA A 124 3.71 -13.33 8.21
C ALA A 124 3.18 -14.14 9.40
N ALA A 125 2.20 -13.62 10.15
CA ALA A 125 1.63 -14.31 11.32
C ALA A 125 0.10 -14.42 11.25
N PRO A 126 -0.45 -15.18 10.28
CA PRO A 126 -1.90 -15.30 10.10
C PRO A 126 -2.60 -15.97 11.30
N GLY A 127 -1.86 -16.76 12.07
CA GLY A 127 -2.33 -17.38 13.32
C GLY A 127 -2.67 -16.37 14.43
N VAL A 128 -2.04 -15.19 14.45
CA VAL A 128 -2.34 -14.13 15.44
C VAL A 128 -3.72 -13.55 15.22
N ALA A 129 -4.11 -13.31 13.96
CA ALA A 129 -5.48 -12.92 13.61
C ALA A 129 -6.49 -14.04 13.90
N ALA A 130 -6.13 -15.30 13.66
CA ALA A 130 -6.99 -16.46 13.93
C ALA A 130 -7.17 -16.74 15.43
N SER A 131 -6.22 -16.35 16.28
CA SER A 131 -6.22 -16.59 17.74
C SER A 131 -6.89 -15.46 18.55
N GLY A 132 -7.69 -14.61 17.89
CA GLY A 132 -8.41 -13.50 18.55
C GLY A 132 -7.66 -12.17 18.57
N GLY A 133 -6.51 -12.06 17.89
CA GLY A 133 -5.89 -10.77 17.59
C GLY A 133 -6.77 -9.92 16.65
N PRO A 134 -6.58 -8.59 16.63
CA PRO A 134 -7.41 -7.72 15.80
C PRO A 134 -7.15 -8.00 14.31
N ALA A 135 -8.22 -8.22 13.56
CA ALA A 135 -8.16 -8.34 12.11
C ALA A 135 -7.51 -7.11 11.46
N LEU A 136 -6.84 -7.28 10.30
CA LEU A 136 -6.32 -6.15 9.52
C LEU A 136 -7.39 -5.08 9.29
N VAL A 137 -8.61 -5.51 8.94
CA VAL A 137 -9.77 -4.65 8.72
C VAL A 137 -10.12 -3.85 9.97
N ASP A 138 -10.03 -4.45 11.16
CA ASP A 138 -10.29 -3.76 12.43
C ASP A 138 -9.20 -2.75 12.77
N GLN A 139 -7.95 -3.06 12.47
CA GLN A 139 -6.84 -2.12 12.64
C GLN A 139 -6.96 -0.94 11.68
N ILE A 140 -7.30 -1.17 10.40
CA ILE A 140 -7.63 -0.11 9.44
C ILE A 140 -8.83 0.72 9.96
N ASN A 141 -9.89 0.06 10.43
CA ASN A 141 -11.03 0.76 11.04
C ASN A 141 -10.60 1.66 12.21
N ARG A 142 -9.70 1.18 13.08
CA ARG A 142 -9.20 1.95 14.23
C ARG A 142 -8.36 3.16 13.82
N LEU A 143 -7.52 3.03 12.78
CA LEU A 143 -6.71 4.13 12.28
C LEU A 143 -7.56 5.30 11.77
N TRP A 144 -8.70 5.01 11.15
CA TRP A 144 -9.62 6.01 10.60
C TRP A 144 -10.84 6.28 11.48
N ARG A 145 -10.86 5.85 12.75
CA ARG A 145 -11.93 6.24 13.69
C ARG A 145 -11.73 7.69 14.11
N PRO A 146 -12.78 8.53 14.07
CA PRO A 146 -12.73 9.82 14.73
C PRO A 146 -12.44 9.56 16.21
N GLY A 147 -11.42 10.22 16.76
CA GLY A 147 -11.08 10.10 18.17
C GLY A 147 -12.33 10.39 19.00
N ARG A 148 -12.68 9.50 19.95
CA ARG A 148 -13.71 9.82 20.94
C ARG A 148 -13.20 10.99 21.77
N ALA A 149 -13.48 12.20 21.32
CA ALA A 149 -13.31 13.39 22.11
C ALA A 149 -14.24 13.23 23.33
N GLY A 150 -13.66 13.06 24.52
CA GLY A 150 -14.40 13.32 25.75
C GLY A 150 -14.99 14.73 25.71
N VAL A 151 -15.96 15.03 26.58
CA VAL A 151 -16.71 16.31 26.59
C VAL A 151 -15.80 17.55 26.56
N LEU A 152 -14.57 17.47 27.09
CA LEU A 152 -13.53 18.51 27.04
C LEU A 152 -12.68 18.54 25.75
N GLY A 153 -12.58 17.42 25.03
CA GLY A 153 -11.88 17.32 23.75
C GLY A 153 -12.67 17.85 22.56
N ALA A 154 -13.99 18.04 22.70
CA ALA A 154 -14.85 18.58 21.64
C ALA A 154 -14.52 20.05 21.28
N LEU A 155 -13.89 20.79 22.20
CA LEU A 155 -13.44 22.18 22.00
C LEU A 155 -12.10 22.25 21.25
N ARG A 156 -11.30 21.19 21.27
CA ARG A 156 -10.12 21.02 20.40
C ARG A 156 -10.50 20.05 19.30
N ARG A 157 -11.13 20.54 18.22
CA ARG A 157 -11.19 19.82 16.94
C ARG A 157 -9.76 19.55 16.45
N ARG A 158 -9.09 18.53 16.99
CA ARG A 158 -8.00 17.86 16.29
C ARG A 158 -8.65 17.31 15.04
N LYS A 159 -8.35 17.92 13.90
CA LYS A 159 -8.72 17.46 12.56
C LYS A 159 -8.58 15.94 12.55
N ASP A 160 -9.65 15.21 12.24
CA ASP A 160 -9.77 13.74 12.27
C ASP A 160 -8.79 13.08 11.29
N ALA A 161 -7.50 13.15 11.61
CA ALA A 161 -6.42 12.60 10.83
C ALA A 161 -6.09 11.20 11.35
N PRO A 162 -5.80 10.24 10.46
CA PRO A 162 -5.44 8.89 10.85
C PRO A 162 -4.18 8.85 11.74
N ASP A 163 -4.20 7.98 12.74
CA ASP A 163 -3.12 7.84 13.73
C ASP A 163 -2.05 6.84 13.26
N PHE A 164 -1.20 7.26 12.33
CA PHE A 164 -0.10 6.42 11.82
C PHE A 164 1.03 6.20 12.84
N ALA A 165 1.08 6.96 13.93
CA ALA A 165 1.98 6.68 15.04
C ALA A 165 1.51 5.42 15.80
N ALA A 166 0.20 5.28 16.02
CA ALA A 166 -0.37 4.05 16.56
C ALA A 166 -0.16 2.84 15.63
N ALA A 167 -0.29 3.01 14.31
CA ALA A 167 -0.01 1.95 13.33
C ALA A 167 1.42 1.38 13.49
N ARG A 168 2.41 2.26 13.71
CA ARG A 168 3.80 1.88 13.90
C ARG A 168 3.99 1.03 15.16
N GLY A 169 3.40 1.47 16.28
CA GLY A 169 3.45 0.70 17.53
C GLY A 169 2.77 -0.68 17.44
N TRP A 170 1.81 -0.88 16.54
CA TRP A 170 1.26 -2.21 16.28
C TRP A 170 2.18 -3.07 15.42
N ALA A 171 2.96 -2.46 14.53
CA ALA A 171 3.89 -3.14 13.66
C ALA A 171 5.15 -3.58 14.41
N ASP A 172 5.72 -2.75 15.28
CA ASP A 172 7.02 -3.00 15.94
C ASP A 172 7.08 -4.23 16.89
N GLY A 173 5.97 -4.98 17.02
CA GLY A 173 5.87 -6.18 17.86
C GLY A 173 5.57 -7.48 17.12
N TRP A 174 5.59 -7.50 15.78
CA TRP A 174 5.30 -8.73 15.03
C TRP A 174 6.52 -9.67 15.02
N PRO A 175 6.33 -11.00 15.15
CA PRO A 175 7.44 -11.97 15.16
C PRO A 175 8.35 -11.92 13.93
N SER A 176 7.83 -11.45 12.79
CA SER A 176 8.56 -11.28 11.53
C SER A 176 9.51 -10.09 11.50
N ASP A 177 9.52 -9.27 12.54
CA ASP A 177 10.39 -8.09 12.64
C ASP A 177 11.73 -8.39 13.31
N THR A 178 11.97 -9.64 13.71
CA THR A 178 13.33 -10.09 13.96
C THR A 178 14.13 -9.86 12.68
N ARG A 179 15.34 -9.31 12.83
CA ARG A 179 16.28 -8.95 11.74
C ARG A 179 16.67 -10.14 10.83
N GLU A 180 16.02 -11.28 10.97
CA GLU A 180 16.28 -12.55 10.30
C GLU A 180 15.96 -12.52 8.81
N ASP A 181 15.14 -11.58 8.33
CA ASP A 181 15.02 -11.32 6.88
C ASP A 181 16.34 -10.81 6.26
N GLY A 182 17.27 -10.29 7.08
CA GLY A 182 18.64 -9.92 6.67
C GLY A 182 18.74 -8.71 5.72
N LEU A 183 17.61 -8.14 5.30
CA LEU A 183 17.55 -7.01 4.37
C LEU A 183 17.82 -5.70 5.12
N ALA A 184 18.93 -5.06 4.78
CA ALA A 184 19.25 -3.70 5.23
C ALA A 184 19.01 -2.73 4.06
N GLY A 185 17.98 -1.91 4.18
CA GLY A 185 17.62 -0.93 3.19
C GLY A 185 18.56 0.27 3.18
N VAL A 186 18.60 0.98 2.05
CA VAL A 186 19.38 2.19 1.87
C VAL A 186 18.52 3.44 2.10
N PRO A 187 19.10 4.57 2.53
CA PRO A 187 18.33 5.77 2.86
C PRO A 187 17.77 6.50 1.62
N HIS A 188 18.22 6.18 0.41
CA HIS A 188 17.84 6.92 -0.81
C HIS A 188 17.23 6.00 -1.86
N ALA A 189 16.19 6.47 -2.53
CA ALA A 189 15.64 5.81 -3.71
C ALA A 189 16.61 5.93 -4.90
N PRO A 190 16.65 4.94 -5.82
CA PRO A 190 17.56 4.93 -6.96
C PRO A 190 17.13 5.91 -8.05
N TRP A 191 15.91 6.44 -7.96
CA TRP A 191 15.39 7.38 -8.93
C TRP A 191 15.89 8.79 -8.67
N ARG A 192 16.39 9.43 -9.73
CA ARG A 192 16.83 10.82 -9.68
C ARG A 192 15.67 11.71 -9.24
N ASN A 193 15.95 12.67 -8.35
CA ASN A 193 14.95 13.61 -7.83
C ASN A 193 13.75 12.95 -7.14
N TRP A 194 13.88 11.76 -6.56
CA TRP A 194 12.80 11.18 -5.75
C TRP A 194 12.41 12.11 -4.58
N PRO A 195 11.11 12.38 -4.31
CA PRO A 195 9.92 11.85 -4.99
C PRO A 195 9.39 12.73 -6.16
N GLY A 196 10.07 13.82 -6.52
CA GLY A 196 9.71 14.71 -7.63
C GLY A 196 9.53 14.00 -8.98
N THR A 197 10.28 12.93 -9.24
CA THR A 197 10.17 12.12 -10.46
C THR A 197 8.74 11.60 -10.73
N VAL A 198 7.93 11.38 -9.68
CA VAL A 198 6.53 10.96 -9.78
C VAL A 198 5.66 11.96 -10.54
N PHE A 199 6.08 13.23 -10.56
CA PHE A 199 5.39 14.34 -11.23
C PHE A 199 6.04 14.73 -12.56
N GLU A 200 7.27 14.27 -12.82
CA GLU A 200 8.04 14.59 -14.02
C GLU A 200 7.82 13.55 -15.12
N ASP A 201 7.95 12.25 -14.79
CA ASP A 201 7.73 11.17 -15.76
C ASP A 201 6.28 10.74 -15.76
N LEU A 202 5.59 11.14 -16.82
CA LEU A 202 4.17 10.90 -16.98
C LEU A 202 3.83 9.54 -17.62
N SER A 203 4.82 8.68 -17.86
CA SER A 203 4.61 7.35 -18.43
C SER A 203 4.67 6.23 -17.39
N GLN A 204 5.19 6.52 -16.19
CA GLN A 204 5.57 5.49 -15.22
C GLN A 204 4.63 5.44 -14.00
N ALA A 205 4.50 4.23 -13.47
CA ALA A 205 4.08 3.95 -12.11
C ALA A 205 5.28 3.50 -11.28
N TRP A 206 5.29 3.86 -10.01
CA TRP A 206 6.46 3.70 -9.14
C TRP A 206 6.14 2.77 -7.98
N TYR A 207 7.00 1.78 -7.76
CA TYR A 207 6.85 0.76 -6.73
C TYR A 207 8.14 0.63 -5.94
N TRP A 208 8.05 0.56 -4.61
CA TRP A 208 9.21 0.35 -3.75
C TRP A 208 8.88 -0.49 -2.53
N GLN A 209 9.86 -1.20 -1.99
CA GLN A 209 9.76 -1.92 -0.71
C GLN A 209 10.68 -1.26 0.32
N GLN A 210 10.29 -1.35 1.59
CA GLN A 210 11.07 -0.80 2.70
C GLN A 210 11.23 -1.84 3.82
N ASP A 211 12.39 -1.79 4.48
CA ASP A 211 12.70 -2.59 5.67
C ASP A 211 12.05 -2.01 6.94
N VAL A 212 12.33 -2.60 8.10
CA VAL A 212 11.78 -2.16 9.40
C VAL A 212 12.20 -0.73 9.80
N GLN A 213 13.31 -0.22 9.25
CA GLN A 213 13.84 1.12 9.53
C GLN A 213 13.41 2.15 8.46
N ALA A 214 12.45 1.80 7.60
CA ALA A 214 12.03 2.59 6.45
C ALA A 214 13.14 2.81 5.40
N GLY A 215 14.23 2.04 5.44
CA GLY A 215 15.25 1.99 4.42
C GLY A 215 14.70 1.26 3.19
N TYR A 216 15.04 1.74 2.00
CA TYR A 216 14.52 1.15 0.78
C TYR A 216 15.29 -0.11 0.37
N VAL A 217 14.58 -1.14 -0.07
CA VAL A 217 15.17 -2.45 -0.36
C VAL A 217 15.09 -2.82 -1.84
N SER A 218 13.97 -2.53 -2.48
CA SER A 218 13.71 -2.89 -3.88
C SER A 218 12.82 -1.86 -4.54
N PHE A 219 12.94 -1.74 -5.86
CA PHE A 219 12.29 -0.71 -6.65
C PHE A 219 11.89 -1.25 -8.01
N LEU A 220 10.77 -0.75 -8.52
CA LEU A 220 10.27 -1.09 -9.84
C LEU A 220 9.55 0.12 -10.43
N SER A 221 9.89 0.47 -11.66
CA SER A 221 9.12 1.39 -12.49
C SER A 221 8.33 0.58 -13.52
N VAL A 222 7.07 0.93 -13.72
CA VAL A 222 6.18 0.24 -14.65
C VAL A 222 5.61 1.24 -15.63
N THR A 223 5.94 1.06 -16.91
CA THR A 223 5.37 1.86 -17.98
C THR A 223 3.88 1.54 -18.10
N ALA A 224 3.03 2.55 -17.97
CA ALA A 224 1.63 2.41 -18.33
C ALA A 224 1.55 2.18 -19.84
N ALA A 225 0.82 1.15 -20.28
CA ALA A 225 0.50 1.01 -21.70
C ALA A 225 -0.20 2.29 -22.16
N GLU A 226 0.20 2.85 -23.30
CA GLU A 226 -0.51 3.98 -23.87
C GLU A 226 -1.99 3.60 -24.03
N PRO A 227 -2.94 4.49 -23.68
CA PRO A 227 -4.32 4.26 -24.07
C PRO A 227 -4.30 4.17 -25.59
N ALA A 228 -4.51 2.96 -26.14
CA ALA A 228 -4.71 2.81 -27.57
C ALA A 228 -5.74 3.85 -27.98
N ASP A 229 -5.33 4.80 -28.82
CA ASP A 229 -6.20 5.83 -29.36
C ASP A 229 -7.49 5.14 -29.80
N LEU A 230 -8.59 5.50 -29.14
CA LEU A 230 -9.92 5.19 -29.64
C LEU A 230 -10.13 6.08 -30.86
N ALA A 231 -9.64 5.59 -32.01
CA ALA A 231 -10.05 6.03 -33.33
C ALA A 231 -11.51 5.68 -33.58
#